data_AF-A0A937KUZ9-F1
#
_entry.id   AF-A0A937KUZ9-F1
#
_cell.length_a   1.000
_cell.length_b   1.000
_cell.length_c   1.000
_cell.angle_alpha   90.00
_cell.angle_beta   90.00
_cell.angle_gamma   90.00
#
_symmetry.space_group_name_H-M   'P 1'
#
loop_
_entity.id
_entity.type
_entity.pdbx_description
1 polymer ?
#
loop_
_entity_poly.entity_id
_entity_poly.type
_entity_poly.pdbx_seq_one_letter_code
_entity_poly.pdbx_strand_id
1 'polypeptide(L)' 'MKVQIHSSWEKPLETAFGAPYFRNLVDFVKAAYQKTTCYPPGKDIFQAFNACPLDQLKV' A
#
# COMPACT_ATOMS: atom_id res chain seq x y z
N MET A 1 -7.02 -5.30 7.01
CA MET A 1 -6.20 -5.78 5.87
C MET A 1 -4.74 -5.67 6.28
N LYS A 2 -3.91 -6.69 6.07
CA LYS A 2 -2.48 -6.59 6.37
C LYS A 2 -1.74 -6.19 5.09
N VAL A 3 -1.24 -4.96 5.05
CA VAL A 3 -0.40 -4.45 3.96
C VAL A 3 1.04 -4.88 4.23
N GLN A 4 1.73 -5.44 3.23
CA GLN A 4 3.12 -5.86 3.37
C GLN A 4 4.04 -4.67 3.07
N ILE A 5 4.44 -3.96 4.13
CA ILE A 5 5.38 -2.82 4.08
C ILE A 5 6.42 -2.95 5.20
N HIS A 6 7.50 -2.17 5.12
CA HIS A 6 8.49 -2.12 6.20
C HIS A 6 7.85 -1.66 7.51
N SER A 7 8.22 -2.30 8.63
CA SER A 7 7.58 -2.13 9.95
C SER A 7 7.58 -0.68 10.46
N SER A 8 8.58 0.11 10.07
CA SER A 8 8.65 1.55 10.37
C SER A 8 7.44 2.34 9.89
N TRP A 9 6.74 1.86 8.87
CA TRP A 9 5.58 2.50 8.27
C TRP A 9 4.24 1.96 8.77
N GLU A 10 4.20 0.82 9.46
CA GLU A 10 2.95 0.20 9.91
C GLU A 10 2.19 1.11 10.88
N LYS A 11 2.86 1.58 11.95
CA LYS A 11 2.23 2.44 12.98
C LYS A 11 1.75 3.80 12.42
N PRO A 12 2.55 4.56 11.64
CA PRO A 12 2.09 5.83 11.07
C PRO A 12 0.92 5.69 10.09
N LEU A 13 0.81 4.56 9.38
CA LEU A 13 -0.21 4.33 8.36
C LEU A 13 -1.39 3.48 8.84
N GLU A 14 -1.37 3.01 10.09
CA GLU A 14 -2.40 2.14 10.66
C GLU A 14 -3.79 2.76 10.56
N THR A 15 -3.93 4.04 10.91
CA THR A 15 -5.19 4.77 10.81
C THR A 15 -5.70 4.85 9.37
N ALA A 16 -4.80 5.08 8.41
CA ALA A 16 -5.17 5.14 6.99
C ALA A 16 -5.62 3.76 6.47
N PHE A 17 -4.87 2.70 6.78
CA PHE A 17 -5.21 1.34 6.34
C PHE A 17 -6.44 0.75 7.03
N GLY A 18 -6.75 1.23 8.24
CA GLY A 18 -7.97 0.89 8.97
C GLY A 18 -9.21 1.66 8.49
N ALA A 19 -9.03 2.77 7.78
CA ALA A 19 -10.12 3.64 7.41
C ALA A 19 -11.02 3.02 6.30
N PRO A 20 -12.35 3.25 6.34
CA PRO A 20 -13.28 2.71 5.35
C PRO A 20 -12.95 3.11 3.90
N TYR A 21 -12.46 4.34 3.68
CA TYR A 21 -12.11 4.82 2.34
C TYR A 21 -10.99 3.98 1.71
N PHE A 22 -10.00 3.55 2.51
CA PHE A 22 -8.87 2.77 2.02
C PHE A 22 -9.31 1.37 1.62
N ARG A 23 -10.24 0.78 2.39
CA ARG A 23 -10.83 -0.50 2.02
C ARG A 23 -11.58 -0.43 0.69
N ASN A 24 -12.39 0.61 0.50
CA ASN A 24 -13.10 0.83 -0.76
C ASN A 24 -12.12 1.03 -1.94
N LEU A 25 -11.02 1.77 -1.71
CA LEU A 25 -9.97 1.95 -2.72
C LEU A 25 -9.30 0.63 -3.09
N VAL A 26 -8.97 -0.21 -2.11
CA VAL A 26 -8.37 -1.53 -2.36
C VAL A 26 -9.29 -2.40 -3.19
N ASP A 27 -10.59 -2.42 -2.88
CA ASP A 27 -11.56 -3.24 -3.62
C ASP A 27 -11.73 -2.73 -5.06
N PHE A 28 -11.76 -1.41 -5.26
CA PHE A 28 -11.76 -0.78 -6.57
C PHE A 28 -10.50 -1.14 -7.39
N VAL A 29 -9.32 -0.99 -6.79
CA VAL A 29 -8.04 -1.30 -7.46
C VAL A 29 -7.97 -2.78 -7.80
N LYS A 30 -8.32 -3.69 -6.87
CA LYS A 30 -8.36 -5.13 -7.15
C LYS A 30 -9.28 -5.47 -8.32
N ALA A 31 -10.45 -4.85 -8.39
CA ALA A 31 -11.37 -5.04 -9.50
C ALA A 31 -10.79 -4.54 -10.83
N ALA A 32 -10.02 -3.44 -10.82
CA ALA A 32 -9.32 -2.96 -12.01
C ALA A 32 -8.26 -3.96 -12.49
N TYR A 33 -7.40 -4.47 -11.60
CA TYR A 33 -6.38 -5.48 -11.93
C TYR A 33 -6.95 -6.80 -12.47
N GLN A 34 -8.20 -7.13 -12.12
CA GLN A 34 -8.89 -8.30 -12.66
C GLN A 34 -9.49 -8.06 -14.05
N LYS A 35 -9.83 -6.81 -14.39
CA LYS A 35 -10.57 -6.46 -15.62
C LYS A 35 -9.68 -5.89 -16.71
N THR A 36 -8.62 -5.20 -16.35
CA THR A 36 -7.75 -4.48 -17.27
C THR A 36 -6.29 -4.70 -16.92
N THR A 37 -5.40 -4.33 -17.84
CA THR A 37 -3.98 -4.29 -17.54
C THR A 37 -3.68 -3.10 -16.65
N CYS A 38 -3.23 -3.37 -15.43
CA CYS A 38 -2.81 -2.37 -14.45
C CYS A 38 -1.33 -2.56 -14.10
N TYR A 39 -0.67 -1.45 -13.81
CA TYR A 39 0.73 -1.42 -13.42
C TYR A 39 0.91 -0.60 -12.13
N PRO A 40 1.92 -0.90 -11.29
CA PRO A 40 2.89 -2.01 -11.39
C PRO A 40 2.24 -3.38 -11.10
N PRO A 41 2.94 -4.53 -11.13
CA PRO A 41 2.37 -5.77 -10.61
C PRO A 41 1.86 -5.58 -9.17
N GLY A 42 0.74 -6.23 -8.81
CA GLY A 42 0.06 -5.95 -7.53
C GLY A 42 0.93 -6.10 -6.27
N LYS A 43 1.92 -6.99 -6.31
CA LYS A 43 2.92 -7.20 -5.25
C LYS A 43 3.88 -6.00 -5.07
N ASP A 44 4.07 -5.20 -6.11
CA ASP A 44 5.04 -4.11 -6.16
C ASP A 44 4.38 -2.74 -5.85
N ILE A 45 3.06 -2.70 -5.63
CA ILE A 45 2.30 -1.47 -5.34
C ILE A 45 2.89 -0.68 -4.16
N PHE A 46 3.37 -1.38 -3.13
CA PHE A 46 3.92 -0.76 -1.92
C PHE A 46 5.45 -0.86 -1.81
N GLN A 47 6.14 -1.16 -2.92
CA GLN A 47 7.58 -1.45 -2.90
C GLN A 47 8.42 -0.27 -2.39
N ALA A 48 7.97 0.98 -2.61
CA ALA A 48 8.66 2.16 -2.10
C ALA A 48 8.75 2.17 -0.56
N PHE A 49 7.69 1.75 0.14
CA PHE A 49 7.68 1.64 1.60
C PHE A 49 8.57 0.52 2.12
N ASN A 50 8.85 -0.50 1.30
CA ASN A 50 9.82 -1.55 1.62
C ASN A 50 11.27 -1.08 1.36
N ALA A 51 11.48 -0.27 0.33
CA ALA A 51 12.81 0.18 -0.08
C ALA A 51 13.38 1.29 0.81
N CYS A 52 12.52 2.11 1.42
CA CYS A 52 12.95 3.22 2.29
C CYS A 52 12.23 3.14 3.63
N PRO A 53 12.91 2.65 4.69
CA PRO A 53 12.43 2.78 6.06
C PRO A 53 12.19 4.25 6.44
N LEU A 54 11.23 4.49 7.33
CA LEU A 54 10.81 5.85 7.70
C LEU A 54 11.95 6.69 8.29
N ASP A 55 12.80 6.08 9.09
CA ASP A 55 13.98 6.68 9.72
C ASP A 55 15.08 7.06 8.72
N GLN A 56 15.00 6.52 7.49
CA GLN A 56 15.95 6.82 6.41
C GLN A 56 15.41 7.84 5.41
N LEU A 57 14.17 8.33 5.59
CA LEU A 57 13.57 9.37 4.75
C LEU A 57 14.28 10.71 4.97
N LYS A 58 14.73 11.36 3.88
CA LYS A 58 15.56 12.59 3.95
C LYS A 58 15.27 13.68 2.90
N VAL A 59 14.61 13.32 1.79
CA VAL A 59 14.57 14.15 0.56
C VAL A 59 13.48 15.22 0.63
#